data_AF-A0ABC8XQ13-F1
#
_entry.id   AF-A0ABC8XQ13-F1
#
_cell.length_a   1.000
_cell.length_b   1.000
_cell.length_c   1.000
_cell.angle_alpha   90.00
_cell.angle_beta   90.00
_cell.angle_gamma   90.00
#
_symmetry.space_group_name_H-M   'P 1'
#
loop_
_entity.id
_entity.type
_entity.pdbx_description
1 polymer ?
#
loop_
_entity_poly.entity_id
_entity_poly.type
_entity_poly.pdbx_seq_one_letter_code
_entity_poly.pdbx_strand_id
1 'polypeptide(L)'
;MNKWRRYLYLLVDDLKGTYPLRRIDASSLFLSKNQVNQGLAVEETPPPRTTVSFTPSRDRGRLEFLGFFGRGPNRSHLAAVDYYGLSHTYDVGRRTMHEIASPNHCKFSHPVSLAVGEALYVMDREAIPGSECGFEVLTLDGPDDYLCKPNSRWHCLQPLPFVLEPGYTRRFTGAYTGDGGSNILISTPGIGTYSFDTSSCSWTKAWDWELPFRGRADFFPEHGVWLGFSSKDNLLCCCSDITASAQGAPTLDMVWEDLDPPFSWVPLKSHLVYLGANQFCVAKFFERVFNAVSDQVCIPQIERFVVFTGLELKPTTDQRALAMLKHRTRVYRFEGITTCWVF
;
A
#
# COMPACT_ATOMS: atom_id res chain seq x y z
N MET A 1 -20.39 11.48 -4.75
CA MET A 1 -19.93 10.80 -5.98
C MET A 1 -18.40 10.83 -6.02
N ASN A 2 -17.76 9.69 -5.80
CA ASN A 2 -16.29 9.58 -5.87
C ASN A 2 -15.84 9.82 -7.32
N LYS A 3 -15.07 10.89 -7.55
CA LYS A 3 -14.51 11.20 -8.87
C LYS A 3 -13.55 10.08 -9.30
N TRP A 4 -13.71 9.62 -10.54
CA TRP A 4 -12.78 8.71 -11.21
C TRP A 4 -11.34 9.22 -11.11
N ARG A 5 -10.43 8.42 -10.54
CA ARG A 5 -9.00 8.67 -10.49
C ARG A 5 -8.41 8.35 -11.86
N ARG A 6 -8.09 9.40 -12.60
CA ARG A 6 -7.53 9.28 -13.96
C ARG A 6 -6.12 8.69 -13.99
N TYR A 7 -5.34 8.88 -12.94
CA TYR A 7 -3.92 8.53 -12.94
C TYR A 7 -3.54 7.63 -11.78
N LEU A 8 -2.72 6.64 -12.10
CA LEU A 8 -1.94 5.85 -11.14
C LEU A 8 -0.54 6.43 -11.06
N TYR A 9 0.08 6.31 -9.90
CA TYR A 9 1.43 6.78 -9.67
C TYR A 9 2.32 5.60 -9.29
N LEU A 10 3.40 5.44 -10.05
CA LEU A 10 4.43 4.42 -9.83
C LEU A 10 5.68 5.11 -9.31
N LEU A 11 6.08 4.77 -8.10
CA LEU A 11 7.34 5.22 -7.52
C LEU A 11 8.23 4.00 -7.30
N VAL A 12 9.41 4.03 -7.90
CA VAL A 12 10.42 2.99 -7.77
C VAL A 12 11.78 3.68 -7.69
N ASP A 13 12.66 3.19 -6.81
CA ASP A 13 14.06 3.63 -6.76
C ASP A 13 14.79 3.34 -8.08
N ASP A 14 15.90 4.04 -8.33
CA ASP A 14 16.79 3.78 -9.46
C ASP A 14 18.24 3.55 -9.01
N LEU A 15 19.10 3.15 -9.96
CA LEU A 15 20.51 2.87 -9.69
C LEU A 15 21.30 4.11 -9.20
N LYS A 16 20.73 5.32 -9.32
CA LYS A 16 21.33 6.58 -8.86
C LYS A 16 20.91 6.93 -7.43
N GLY A 17 20.13 6.07 -6.76
CA GLY A 17 19.61 6.33 -5.42
C GLY A 17 18.51 7.38 -5.38
N THR A 18 17.86 7.65 -6.51
CA THR A 18 16.71 8.56 -6.59
C THR A 18 15.40 7.76 -6.72
N TYR A 19 14.28 8.42 -6.49
CA TYR A 19 12.95 7.81 -6.50
C TYR A 19 12.06 8.53 -7.53
N PRO A 20 12.21 8.21 -8.83
CA PRO A 20 11.37 8.76 -9.88
C PRO A 20 9.89 8.37 -9.72
N LEU A 21 9.04 9.38 -9.56
CA LEU A 21 7.58 9.26 -9.59
C LEU A 21 7.09 9.36 -11.05
N ARG A 22 6.46 8.29 -11.52
CA ARG A 22 5.91 8.18 -12.89
C ARG A 22 4.39 8.16 -12.82
N ARG A 23 3.77 8.84 -13.77
CA ARG A 23 2.31 8.94 -13.87
C ARG A 23 1.81 8.05 -15.01
N ILE A 24 0.93 7.11 -14.69
CA ILE A 24 0.30 6.17 -15.63
C ILE A 24 -1.16 6.57 -15.83
N ASP A 25 -1.63 6.61 -17.07
CA ASP A 25 -3.05 6.82 -17.36
C ASP A 25 -3.85 5.55 -17.04
N ALA A 26 -4.69 5.61 -16.01
CA ALA A 26 -5.46 4.48 -15.53
C ALA A 26 -6.47 3.98 -16.58
N SER A 27 -6.97 4.86 -17.47
CA SER A 27 -7.90 4.47 -18.53
C SER A 27 -7.30 3.45 -19.50
N SER A 28 -5.97 3.41 -19.62
CA SER A 28 -5.28 2.44 -20.47
C SER A 28 -5.41 0.98 -19.99
N LEU A 29 -5.83 0.78 -18.73
CA LEU A 29 -6.07 -0.54 -18.13
C LEU A 29 -7.50 -1.05 -18.36
N PHE A 30 -8.40 -0.22 -18.88
CA PHE A 30 -9.81 -0.57 -19.03
C PHE A 30 -10.21 -0.64 -20.51
N LEU A 31 -11.00 -1.66 -20.84
CA LEU A 31 -11.59 -1.80 -22.17
C LEU A 31 -12.70 -0.76 -22.33
N SER A 32 -12.79 -0.16 -23.50
CA SER A 32 -13.95 0.66 -23.83
C SER A 32 -15.19 -0.23 -23.99
N LYS A 33 -16.39 0.32 -23.80
CA LYS A 33 -17.66 -0.43 -23.86
C LYS A 33 -17.88 -1.23 -25.17
N ASN A 34 -17.15 -0.90 -26.23
CA ASN A 34 -17.30 -1.50 -27.56
C ASN A 34 -16.18 -2.50 -27.90
N GLN A 35 -15.24 -2.74 -26.99
CA GLN A 35 -14.14 -3.68 -27.23
C GLN A 35 -14.44 -5.05 -26.63
N VAL A 36 -14.40 -6.07 -27.48
CA VAL A 36 -14.47 -7.47 -27.08
C VAL A 36 -13.10 -7.91 -26.58
N ASN A 37 -13.06 -8.67 -25.49
CA ASN A 37 -11.85 -9.14 -24.83
C ASN A 37 -11.13 -10.18 -25.71
N GLN A 38 -10.29 -9.72 -26.65
CA GLN A 38 -9.50 -10.58 -27.54
C GLN A 38 -8.24 -11.07 -26.82
N GLY A 39 -8.42 -11.88 -25.77
CA GLY A 39 -7.32 -12.47 -25.01
C GLY A 39 -6.56 -11.48 -24.12
N LEU A 40 -6.19 -11.94 -22.92
CA LEU A 40 -5.37 -11.20 -21.96
C LEU A 40 -3.90 -11.19 -22.41
N ALA A 41 -3.60 -10.56 -23.54
CA ALA A 41 -2.22 -10.34 -23.95
C ALA A 41 -1.57 -9.33 -22.99
N VAL A 42 -0.48 -9.75 -22.34
CA VAL A 42 0.32 -8.89 -21.48
C VAL A 42 1.06 -7.88 -22.38
N GLU A 43 0.67 -6.61 -22.32
CA GLU A 43 1.30 -5.55 -23.12
C GLU A 43 2.53 -5.00 -22.39
N GLU A 44 3.72 -5.29 -22.93
CA GLU A 44 4.95 -4.67 -22.45
C GLU A 44 5.00 -3.21 -22.91
N THR A 45 5.09 -2.29 -21.95
CA THR A 45 5.10 -0.86 -22.22
C THR A 45 6.33 -0.23 -21.57
N PRO A 46 7.06 0.67 -22.25
CA PRO A 46 8.11 1.43 -21.58
C PRO A 46 7.52 2.25 -20.43
N PRO A 47 8.25 2.41 -19.31
CA PRO A 47 7.79 3.24 -18.20
C PRO A 47 7.45 4.66 -18.67
N PRO A 48 6.37 5.28 -18.17
CA PRO A 48 6.08 6.68 -18.47
C PRO A 48 7.22 7.58 -18.04
N ARG A 49 7.27 8.78 -18.62
CA ARG A 49 8.25 9.81 -18.23
C ARG A 49 8.11 10.13 -16.75
N THR A 50 9.25 10.34 -16.11
CA THR A 50 9.34 10.82 -14.73
C THR A 50 8.68 12.20 -14.63
N THR A 51 7.78 12.36 -13.66
CA THR A 51 7.10 13.62 -13.37
C THR A 51 7.90 14.45 -12.38
N VAL A 52 8.42 13.80 -11.33
CA VAL A 52 9.30 14.36 -10.32
C VAL A 52 10.18 13.23 -9.79
N SER A 53 11.40 13.53 -9.36
CA SER A 53 12.24 12.57 -8.64
C SER A 53 12.44 13.08 -7.22
N PHE A 54 12.31 12.18 -6.25
CA PHE A 54 12.72 12.46 -4.88
C PHE A 54 14.16 12.00 -4.69
N THR A 55 14.96 12.82 -4.01
CA THR A 55 16.34 12.51 -3.68
C THR A 55 16.48 12.54 -2.17
N PRO A 56 17.09 11.52 -1.55
CA PRO A 56 17.39 11.56 -0.12
C PRO A 56 18.35 12.71 0.21
N SER A 57 18.33 13.22 1.44
CA SER A 57 19.14 14.37 1.85
C SER A 57 20.65 14.11 1.84
N ARG A 58 21.07 12.84 1.84
CA ARG A 58 22.47 12.41 1.75
C ARG A 58 22.65 11.36 0.66
N ASP A 59 23.84 11.38 0.04
CA ASP A 59 24.30 10.37 -0.90
C ASP A 59 24.32 9.01 -0.17
N ARG A 60 23.37 8.11 -0.52
CA ARG A 60 23.00 6.83 0.15
C ARG A 60 21.92 6.83 1.25
N GLY A 61 21.20 7.93 1.46
CA GLY A 61 19.97 7.88 2.29
C GLY A 61 18.87 7.04 1.62
N ARG A 62 17.91 6.54 2.39
CA ARG A 62 16.71 5.86 1.87
C ARG A 62 15.50 6.76 2.10
N LEU A 63 14.53 6.74 1.21
CA LEU A 63 13.24 7.39 1.44
C LEU A 63 12.17 6.33 1.70
N GLU A 64 11.36 6.56 2.73
CA GLU A 64 10.11 5.85 2.92
C GLU A 64 8.96 6.71 2.42
N PHE A 65 7.97 6.06 1.81
CA PHE A 65 6.82 6.72 1.22
C PHE A 65 5.56 6.31 1.95
N LEU A 66 4.79 7.31 2.39
CA LEU A 66 3.58 7.14 3.17
C LEU A 66 2.45 7.85 2.46
N GLY A 67 1.36 7.13 2.21
CA GLY A 67 0.25 7.65 1.45
C GLY A 67 -0.88 8.15 2.34
N PHE A 68 -1.33 9.40 2.15
CA PHE A 68 -2.57 9.91 2.75
C PHE A 68 -3.82 9.43 1.99
N PHE A 69 -3.76 8.26 1.34
CA PHE A 69 -4.83 7.77 0.47
C PHE A 69 -6.00 7.24 1.31
N GLY A 70 -7.03 8.08 1.44
CA GLY A 70 -8.23 7.82 2.22
C GLY A 70 -9.35 8.85 1.97
N ARG A 71 -10.29 8.95 2.92
CA ARG A 71 -11.38 9.93 2.90
C ARG A 71 -10.95 11.20 3.65
N GLY A 72 -10.60 12.25 2.92
CA GLY A 72 -10.21 13.55 3.49
C GLY A 72 -9.72 14.55 2.43
N PRO A 73 -9.68 15.87 2.69
CA PRO A 73 -9.05 16.86 1.82
C PRO A 73 -7.61 16.52 1.44
N ASN A 74 -6.86 15.83 2.30
CA ASN A 74 -5.45 15.49 2.06
C ASN A 74 -5.22 14.21 1.23
N ARG A 75 -6.27 13.61 0.65
CA ARG A 75 -6.21 12.33 -0.10
C ARG A 75 -5.27 12.25 -1.31
N SER A 76 -4.67 13.35 -1.73
CA SER A 76 -3.69 13.42 -2.82
C SER A 76 -2.24 13.60 -2.34
N HIS A 77 -1.98 13.56 -1.03
CA HIS A 77 -0.63 13.77 -0.50
C HIS A 77 0.15 12.46 -0.40
N LEU A 78 1.39 12.52 -0.87
CA LEU A 78 2.42 11.50 -0.67
C LEU A 78 3.47 12.10 0.25
N ALA A 79 3.64 11.57 1.46
CA ALA A 79 4.79 11.91 2.29
C ALA A 79 6.00 11.10 1.85
N ALA A 80 7.13 11.79 1.66
CA ALA A 80 8.45 11.22 1.50
C ALA A 80 9.25 11.59 2.74
N VAL A 81 9.66 10.57 3.49
CA VAL A 81 10.32 10.70 4.78
C VAL A 81 11.75 10.17 4.66
N ASP A 82 12.71 11.01 5.05
CA ASP A 82 14.10 10.63 5.17
C ASP A 82 14.43 10.13 6.58
N TYR A 83 15.29 9.13 6.66
CA TYR A 83 15.85 8.56 7.89
C TYR A 83 16.63 9.62 8.71
N TYR A 84 17.12 10.68 8.07
CA TYR A 84 17.91 11.74 8.71
C TYR A 84 17.10 12.99 9.08
N GLY A 85 15.78 12.94 9.01
CA GLY A 85 14.93 14.00 9.56
C GLY A 85 14.60 15.14 8.59
N LEU A 86 14.62 14.90 7.27
CA LEU A 86 13.98 15.77 6.28
C LEU A 86 12.76 15.07 5.69
N SER A 87 11.59 15.68 5.85
CA SER A 87 10.33 15.10 5.41
C SER A 87 9.54 16.09 4.59
N HIS A 88 8.96 15.62 3.49
CA HIS A 88 8.20 16.46 2.57
C HIS A 88 6.92 15.75 2.18
N THR A 89 5.87 16.50 1.94
CA THR A 89 4.67 16.01 1.27
C THR A 89 4.60 16.54 -0.15
N TYR A 90 4.19 15.69 -1.07
CA TYR A 90 3.90 16.03 -2.45
C TYR A 90 2.39 15.95 -2.67
N ASP A 91 1.73 17.10 -2.89
CA ASP A 91 0.35 17.12 -3.34
C ASP A 91 0.31 16.79 -4.83
N VAL A 92 -0.14 15.58 -5.12
CA VAL A 92 -0.20 15.02 -6.47
C VAL A 92 -1.22 15.76 -7.35
N GLY A 93 -2.27 16.32 -6.75
CA GLY A 93 -3.32 17.05 -7.45
C GLY A 93 -2.88 18.44 -7.88
N ARG A 94 -2.21 19.16 -6.98
CA ARG A 94 -1.68 20.52 -7.24
C ARG A 94 -0.27 20.53 -7.81
N ARG A 95 0.44 19.39 -7.74
CA ARG A 95 1.86 19.24 -8.07
C ARG A 95 2.76 20.19 -7.27
N THR A 96 2.42 20.39 -6.02
CA THR A 96 3.18 21.24 -5.08
C THR A 96 3.87 20.36 -4.05
N MET A 97 4.99 20.86 -3.53
CA MET A 97 5.76 20.20 -2.49
C MET A 97 5.74 21.09 -1.25
N HIS A 98 5.51 20.49 -0.08
CA HIS A 98 5.45 21.16 1.20
C HIS A 98 6.34 20.44 2.20
N GLU A 99 7.18 21.20 2.89
CA GLU A 99 7.96 20.70 4.02
C GLU A 99 7.00 20.29 5.15
N ILE A 100 7.30 19.16 5.79
CA ILE A 100 6.60 18.71 7.00
C ILE A 100 7.61 18.40 8.10
N ALA A 101 7.14 18.39 9.35
CA ALA A 101 7.91 17.85 10.45
C ALA A 101 8.34 16.41 10.15
N SER A 102 9.48 16.03 10.70
CA SER A 102 10.00 14.68 10.56
C SER A 102 9.55 13.78 11.70
N PRO A 103 9.41 12.47 11.45
CA PRO A 103 9.14 11.48 12.49
C PRO A 103 10.06 11.62 13.68
N ASN A 104 9.53 11.33 14.87
CA ASN A 104 10.33 11.35 16.09
C ASN A 104 11.42 10.29 16.03
N HIS A 105 11.07 9.10 15.54
CA HIS A 105 11.98 7.98 15.36
C HIS A 105 11.90 7.45 13.93
N CYS A 106 13.06 7.10 13.38
CA CYS A 106 13.14 6.40 12.11
C CYS A 106 12.36 5.07 12.16
N LYS A 107 11.47 4.87 11.17
CA LYS A 107 10.78 3.60 10.97
C LYS A 107 11.53 2.81 9.92
N PHE A 108 12.21 1.75 10.33
CA PHE A 108 13.06 0.98 9.44
C PHE A 108 12.24 0.06 8.53
N SER A 109 12.65 -0.04 7.27
CA SER A 109 12.26 -1.12 6.33
C SER A 109 10.75 -1.26 6.10
N HIS A 110 10.19 -0.37 5.27
CA HIS A 110 8.78 -0.41 4.85
C HIS A 110 7.78 -0.30 6.00
N PRO A 111 7.71 0.84 6.70
CA PRO A 111 6.74 1.05 7.77
C PRO A 111 5.32 0.76 7.31
N VAL A 112 4.49 0.32 8.26
CA VAL A 112 3.06 0.30 8.05
C VAL A 112 2.57 1.74 8.12
N SER A 113 1.78 2.15 7.14
CA SER A 113 1.14 3.46 7.09
C SER A 113 -0.32 3.36 6.71
N LEU A 114 -1.16 4.09 7.43
CA LEU A 114 -2.60 4.12 7.22
C LEU A 114 -3.15 5.52 7.52
N ALA A 115 -3.94 6.05 6.59
CA ALA A 115 -4.67 7.30 6.79
C ALA A 115 -6.03 7.00 7.42
N VAL A 116 -6.33 7.61 8.57
CA VAL A 116 -7.63 7.52 9.24
C VAL A 116 -8.09 8.94 9.54
N GLY A 117 -9.19 9.35 8.90
CA GLY A 117 -9.60 10.75 8.85
C GLY A 117 -8.52 11.63 8.22
N GLU A 118 -8.13 12.70 8.92
CA GLU A 118 -7.10 13.66 8.48
C GLU A 118 -5.68 13.33 8.98
N ALA A 119 -5.54 12.25 9.76
CA ALA A 119 -4.28 11.88 10.38
C ALA A 119 -3.64 10.69 9.65
N LEU A 120 -2.31 10.69 9.61
CA LEU A 120 -1.52 9.58 9.07
C LEU A 120 -0.85 8.84 10.23
N TYR A 121 -1.25 7.60 10.42
CA TYR A 121 -0.69 6.70 11.41
C TYR A 121 0.45 5.90 10.78
N VAL A 122 1.59 5.84 11.47
CA VAL A 122 2.78 5.15 11.00
C VAL A 122 3.36 4.31 12.13
N MET A 123 3.62 3.04 11.85
CA MET A 123 4.25 2.14 12.79
C MET A 123 5.40 1.35 12.17
N ASP A 124 6.29 0.89 13.03
CA ASP A 124 7.27 -0.12 12.69
C ASP A 124 6.57 -1.37 12.17
N ARG A 125 6.91 -1.78 10.96
CA ARG A 125 6.41 -3.05 10.41
C ARG A 125 6.95 -4.25 11.16
N GLU A 126 8.11 -4.09 11.78
CA GLU A 126 8.77 -5.11 12.58
C GLU A 126 9.03 -4.53 13.97
N ALA A 127 8.02 -4.64 14.83
CA ALA A 127 8.02 -3.97 16.12
C ALA A 127 9.13 -4.51 17.05
N ILE A 128 9.88 -3.59 17.66
CA ILE A 128 10.98 -3.91 18.56
C ILE A 128 10.50 -3.77 20.02
N PRO A 129 10.63 -4.81 20.85
CA PRO A 129 10.31 -4.71 22.28
C PRO A 129 11.12 -3.59 22.95
N GLY A 130 10.44 -2.77 23.76
CA GLY A 130 11.05 -1.61 24.42
C GLY A 130 11.21 -0.36 23.55
N SER A 131 10.75 -0.38 22.29
CA SER A 131 10.69 0.84 21.47
C SER A 131 9.66 1.83 22.04
N GLU A 132 10.13 3.02 22.42
CA GLU A 132 9.28 4.07 23.01
C GLU A 132 8.44 4.82 21.97
N CYS A 133 8.84 4.78 20.70
CA CYS A 133 8.15 5.47 19.61
C CYS A 133 8.09 4.59 18.35
N GLY A 134 7.69 3.33 18.52
CA GLY A 134 7.45 2.41 17.40
C GLY A 134 6.14 2.68 16.66
N PHE A 135 5.26 3.49 17.24
CA PHE A 135 3.99 3.91 16.66
C PHE A 135 3.79 5.42 16.86
N GLU A 136 3.44 6.13 15.81
CA GLU A 136 3.28 7.58 15.84
C GLU A 136 2.25 8.05 14.81
N VAL A 137 1.73 9.26 15.02
CA VAL A 137 0.74 9.90 14.16
C VAL A 137 1.23 11.25 13.70
N LEU A 138 1.06 11.52 12.41
CA LEU A 138 1.23 12.84 11.80
C LEU A 138 -0.12 13.51 11.67
N THR A 139 -0.26 14.66 12.33
CA THR A 139 -1.36 15.59 12.13
C THR A 139 -0.89 16.75 11.26
N LEU A 140 -1.71 17.10 10.27
CA LEU A 140 -1.53 18.29 9.44
C LEU A 140 -2.49 19.35 9.99
N ASP A 141 -2.01 20.27 10.82
CA ASP A 141 -2.86 21.35 11.32
C ASP A 141 -3.25 22.26 10.14
N GLY A 142 -4.54 22.65 10.12
CA GLY A 142 -5.03 23.63 9.16
C GLY A 142 -4.34 24.99 9.32
N PRO A 143 -4.39 25.88 8.31
CA PRO A 143 -3.75 27.18 8.37
C PRO A 143 -4.52 28.09 9.34
N ASP A 144 -4.17 28.05 10.63
CA ASP A 144 -4.75 28.94 11.64
C ASP A 144 -4.06 30.30 11.73
N ASP A 145 -3.06 30.55 10.87
CA ASP A 145 -2.49 31.89 10.73
C ASP A 145 -1.86 32.06 9.33
N TYR A 146 -2.28 33.09 8.59
CA TYR A 146 -1.77 33.40 7.24
C TYR A 146 -0.26 33.77 7.25
N LEU A 147 0.35 33.86 8.43
CA LEU A 147 1.74 34.24 8.66
C LEU A 147 2.64 33.07 9.12
N CYS A 148 2.07 31.92 9.49
CA CYS A 148 2.84 30.78 10.01
C CYS A 148 2.80 29.57 9.05
N LYS A 149 3.93 28.85 8.92
CA LYS A 149 4.00 27.58 8.18
C LYS A 149 2.89 26.64 8.68
N PRO A 150 2.27 25.79 7.82
CA PRO A 150 1.35 24.76 8.30
C PRO A 150 2.05 23.92 9.38
N ASN A 151 1.46 23.89 10.58
CA ASN A 151 2.00 23.14 11.70
C ASN A 151 1.74 21.65 11.44
N SER A 152 2.73 20.97 10.89
CA SER A 152 2.75 19.51 10.88
C SER A 152 3.46 19.04 12.15
N ARG A 153 2.89 18.06 12.84
CA ARG A 153 3.46 17.55 14.09
C ARG A 153 3.34 16.02 14.14
N TRP A 154 4.43 15.39 14.58
CA TRP A 154 4.45 13.96 14.87
C TRP A 154 4.30 13.74 16.36
N HIS A 155 3.37 12.89 16.74
CA HIS A 155 3.14 12.47 18.12
C HIS A 155 3.43 10.98 18.28
N CYS A 156 4.37 10.63 19.16
CA CYS A 156 4.54 9.25 19.59
C CYS A 156 3.27 8.79 20.31
N LEU A 157 2.78 7.62 19.92
CA LEU A 157 1.62 6.98 20.50
C LEU A 157 2.07 5.88 21.47
N GLN A 158 1.10 5.25 22.12
CA GLN A 158 1.37 4.11 23.01
C GLN A 158 2.17 3.02 22.27
N PRO A 159 3.19 2.43 22.92
CA PRO A 159 3.95 1.32 22.35
C PRO A 159 3.06 0.18 21.89
N LEU A 160 3.50 -0.52 20.85
CA LEU A 160 2.77 -1.64 20.26
C LEU A 160 2.65 -2.78 21.28
N PRO A 161 1.47 -3.05 21.86
CA PRO A 161 1.36 -3.91 23.06
C PRO A 161 1.66 -5.38 22.76
N PHE A 162 1.44 -5.82 21.52
CA PHE A 162 1.68 -7.20 21.09
C PHE A 162 3.15 -7.64 21.18
N VAL A 163 4.09 -6.71 21.32
CA VAL A 163 5.51 -7.04 21.54
C VAL A 163 5.78 -7.61 22.94
N LEU A 164 4.82 -7.48 23.85
CA LEU A 164 4.89 -7.98 25.23
C LEU A 164 4.23 -9.35 25.39
N GLU A 165 3.59 -9.89 24.34
CA GLU A 165 2.92 -11.18 24.40
C GLU A 165 3.94 -12.32 24.60
N PRO A 166 3.61 -13.35 25.41
CA PRO A 166 4.47 -14.51 25.59
C PRO A 166 4.84 -15.17 24.26
N GLY A 167 6.13 -15.37 24.02
CA GLY A 167 6.61 -15.98 22.77
C GLY A 167 6.68 -15.02 21.57
N TYR A 168 6.50 -13.72 21.78
CA TYR A 168 6.81 -12.73 20.76
C TYR A 168 8.29 -12.81 20.38
N THR A 169 8.53 -12.97 19.08
CA THR A 169 9.83 -12.78 18.45
C THR A 169 9.66 -11.78 17.33
N ARG A 170 10.69 -10.97 17.13
CA ARG A 170 10.74 -9.93 16.11
C ARG A 170 10.31 -10.50 14.74
N ARG A 171 9.20 -9.99 14.20
CA ARG A 171 8.56 -10.47 12.97
C ARG A 171 7.74 -9.36 12.31
N PHE A 172 7.48 -9.51 11.02
CA PHE A 172 6.66 -8.54 10.30
C PHE A 172 5.19 -8.61 10.71
N THR A 173 4.56 -7.43 10.83
CA THR A 173 3.10 -7.31 10.82
C THR A 173 2.54 -7.98 9.58
N GLY A 174 1.61 -8.92 9.80
CA GLY A 174 1.03 -9.76 8.77
C GLY A 174 -0.05 -9.02 7.98
N ALA A 175 -0.93 -8.32 8.68
CA ALA A 175 -2.05 -7.58 8.09
C ALA A 175 -2.37 -6.30 8.86
N TYR A 176 -2.94 -5.32 8.17
CA TYR A 176 -3.50 -4.13 8.81
C TYR A 176 -4.61 -3.50 7.98
N THR A 177 -5.58 -2.90 8.65
CA THR A 177 -6.70 -2.22 8.00
C THR A 177 -7.37 -1.19 8.94
N GLY A 178 -8.08 -0.24 8.36
CA GLY A 178 -9.05 0.56 9.11
C GLY A 178 -10.41 -0.13 9.08
N ASP A 179 -11.16 -0.08 10.17
CA ASP A 179 -12.51 -0.66 10.26
C ASP A 179 -13.58 0.17 9.51
N GLY A 180 -13.20 1.29 8.91
CA GLY A 180 -14.12 2.24 8.29
C GLY A 180 -14.69 3.29 9.25
N GLY A 181 -14.31 3.23 10.52
CA GLY A 181 -14.61 4.19 11.58
C GLY A 181 -13.34 4.77 12.18
N SER A 182 -13.16 4.58 13.48
CA SER A 182 -12.07 5.13 14.28
C SER A 182 -11.07 4.08 14.75
N ASN A 183 -11.13 2.84 14.25
CA ASN A 183 -10.23 1.79 14.68
C ASN A 183 -9.25 1.36 13.58
N ILE A 184 -8.03 1.09 14.01
CA ILE A 184 -6.99 0.46 13.20
C ILE A 184 -6.78 -0.95 13.72
N LEU A 185 -7.02 -1.94 12.87
CA LEU A 185 -6.81 -3.35 13.18
C LEU A 185 -5.45 -3.79 12.63
N ILE A 186 -4.68 -4.48 13.45
CA ILE A 186 -3.33 -4.94 13.14
C ILE A 186 -3.19 -6.40 13.57
N SER A 187 -2.81 -7.26 12.64
CA SER A 187 -2.54 -8.67 12.92
C SER A 187 -1.07 -9.00 12.81
N THR A 188 -0.59 -9.71 13.82
CA THR A 188 0.78 -10.18 13.90
C THR A 188 0.80 -11.71 13.89
N PRO A 189 1.57 -12.34 12.99
CA PRO A 189 1.62 -13.80 12.87
C PRO A 189 1.93 -14.52 14.18
N GLY A 190 1.09 -15.48 14.56
CA GLY A 190 1.19 -16.27 15.78
C GLY A 190 0.87 -15.52 17.09
N ILE A 191 0.39 -14.27 17.02
CA ILE A 191 0.04 -13.46 18.18
C ILE A 191 -1.45 -13.10 18.22
N GLY A 192 -2.03 -12.83 17.04
CA GLY A 192 -3.43 -12.44 16.90
C GLY A 192 -3.58 -11.00 16.40
N THR A 193 -4.74 -10.42 16.68
CA THR A 193 -5.15 -9.11 16.16
C THR A 193 -5.45 -8.13 17.27
N TYR A 194 -4.88 -6.94 17.16
CA TYR A 194 -5.08 -5.82 18.06
C TYR A 194 -5.84 -4.71 17.36
N SER A 195 -6.66 -4.01 18.13
CA SER A 195 -7.39 -2.82 17.70
C SER A 195 -6.81 -1.60 18.40
N PHE A 196 -6.47 -0.57 17.64
CA PHE A 196 -6.15 0.75 18.15
C PHE A 196 -7.32 1.69 17.87
N ASP A 197 -7.92 2.21 18.93
CA ASP A 197 -8.95 3.24 18.84
C ASP A 197 -8.28 4.62 18.77
N THR A 198 -8.43 5.26 17.61
CA THR A 198 -7.89 6.59 17.33
C THR A 198 -8.53 7.71 18.16
N SER A 199 -9.70 7.48 18.75
CA SER A 199 -10.40 8.49 19.57
C SER A 199 -9.91 8.52 21.01
N SER A 200 -9.71 7.34 21.61
CA SER A 200 -9.16 7.18 22.96
C SER A 200 -7.63 7.06 22.96
N CYS A 201 -6.99 6.95 21.79
CA CYS A 201 -5.57 6.67 21.62
C CYS A 201 -5.11 5.44 22.41
N SER A 202 -5.92 4.38 22.41
CA SER A 202 -5.69 3.20 23.24
C SER A 202 -5.73 1.90 22.45
N TRP A 203 -4.96 0.92 22.91
CA TRP A 203 -4.94 -0.42 22.33
C TRP A 203 -5.80 -1.40 23.11
N THR A 204 -6.39 -2.34 22.38
CA THR A 204 -7.05 -3.52 22.93
C THR A 204 -6.66 -4.75 22.11
N LYS A 205 -6.50 -5.90 22.77
CA LYS A 205 -6.41 -7.18 22.05
C LYS A 205 -7.81 -7.51 21.56
N ALA A 206 -8.01 -7.45 20.25
CA ALA A 206 -9.33 -7.70 19.67
C ALA A 206 -9.59 -9.21 19.62
N TRP A 207 -8.62 -9.98 19.10
CA TRP A 207 -8.78 -11.42 18.89
C TRP A 207 -7.43 -12.15 18.95
N ASP A 208 -7.45 -13.44 19.29
CA ASP A 208 -6.26 -14.32 19.25
C ASP A 208 -5.93 -14.82 17.83
N TRP A 209 -6.86 -14.67 16.88
CA TRP A 209 -6.65 -15.02 15.48
C TRP A 209 -6.20 -13.82 14.65
N GLU A 210 -5.69 -14.12 13.45
CA GLU A 210 -5.16 -13.14 12.50
C GLU A 210 -6.19 -12.79 11.43
N LEU A 211 -6.16 -11.55 10.94
CA LEU A 211 -6.91 -11.16 9.76
C LEU A 211 -6.48 -12.01 8.54
N PRO A 212 -7.40 -12.29 7.60
CA PRO A 212 -7.14 -13.22 6.51
C PRO A 212 -6.35 -12.58 5.36
N PHE A 213 -5.68 -11.45 5.62
CA PHE A 213 -5.01 -10.62 4.62
C PHE A 213 -3.48 -10.62 4.79
N ARG A 214 -2.79 -10.20 3.74
CA ARG A 214 -1.36 -9.88 3.70
C ARG A 214 -1.18 -8.41 3.45
N GLY A 215 -0.55 -7.72 4.39
CA GLY A 215 -0.35 -6.27 4.35
C GLY A 215 -1.66 -5.51 4.51
N ARG A 216 -1.83 -4.45 3.70
CA ARG A 216 -3.00 -3.57 3.78
C ARG A 216 -4.24 -4.22 3.18
N ALA A 217 -5.35 -4.16 3.91
CA ALA A 217 -6.69 -4.29 3.35
C ALA A 217 -7.42 -2.94 3.47
N ASP A 218 -8.26 -2.62 2.49
CA ASP A 218 -9.03 -1.38 2.46
C ASP A 218 -10.53 -1.70 2.54
N PHE A 219 -11.25 -0.96 3.37
CA PHE A 219 -12.70 -1.07 3.47
C PHE A 219 -13.38 -0.29 2.35
N PHE A 220 -14.34 -0.92 1.67
CA PHE A 220 -15.14 -0.33 0.60
C PHE A 220 -16.62 -0.29 1.00
N PRO A 221 -17.09 0.81 1.62
CA PRO A 221 -18.46 0.92 2.12
C PRO A 221 -19.54 0.80 1.05
N GLU A 222 -19.20 1.07 -0.21
CA GLU A 222 -20.11 0.91 -1.34
C GLU A 222 -20.58 -0.55 -1.52
N HIS A 223 -19.77 -1.51 -1.03
CA HIS A 223 -20.04 -2.95 -1.10
C HIS A 223 -20.09 -3.63 0.27
N GLY A 224 -19.73 -2.91 1.34
CA GLY A 224 -19.66 -3.47 2.69
C GLY A 224 -18.58 -4.55 2.85
N VAL A 225 -17.49 -4.48 2.08
CA VAL A 225 -16.41 -5.48 2.12
C VAL A 225 -15.04 -4.83 2.26
N TRP A 226 -14.13 -5.55 2.90
CA TRP A 226 -12.70 -5.31 2.85
C TRP A 226 -12.12 -6.01 1.63
N LEU A 227 -11.31 -5.31 0.85
CA LEU A 227 -10.49 -5.91 -0.22
C LEU A 227 -9.02 -5.83 0.15
N GLY A 228 -8.30 -6.92 -0.10
CA GLY A 228 -6.88 -7.02 0.14
C GLY A 228 -6.30 -8.24 -0.55
N PHE A 229 -5.04 -8.57 -0.22
CA PHE A 229 -4.41 -9.80 -0.70
C PHE A 229 -4.50 -10.87 0.38
N SER A 230 -4.76 -12.11 0.00
CA SER A 230 -4.88 -13.24 0.92
C SER A 230 -3.53 -13.53 1.59
N SER A 231 -3.57 -13.87 2.89
CA SER A 231 -2.38 -14.24 3.66
C SER A 231 -1.71 -15.53 3.17
N LYS A 232 -2.46 -16.40 2.47
CA LYS A 232 -2.00 -17.73 2.05
C LYS A 232 -1.24 -17.73 0.73
N ASP A 233 -1.81 -17.06 -0.28
CA ASP A 233 -1.38 -17.16 -1.68
C ASP A 233 -1.19 -15.80 -2.35
N ASN A 234 -1.42 -14.69 -1.62
CA ASN A 234 -1.29 -13.33 -2.13
C ASN A 234 -2.21 -13.05 -3.35
N LEU A 235 -3.32 -13.79 -3.48
CA LEU A 235 -4.38 -13.53 -4.44
C LEU A 235 -5.31 -12.42 -3.94
N LEU A 236 -5.93 -11.68 -4.85
CA LEU A 236 -6.93 -10.68 -4.47
C LEU A 236 -8.13 -11.37 -3.82
N CYS A 237 -8.60 -10.87 -2.68
CA CYS A 237 -9.70 -11.46 -1.94
C CYS A 237 -10.58 -10.41 -1.28
N CYS A 238 -11.78 -10.82 -0.86
CA CYS A 238 -12.66 -10.01 -0.04
C CYS A 238 -13.14 -10.71 1.23
N CYS A 239 -13.47 -9.91 2.24
CA CYS A 239 -14.12 -10.35 3.45
C CYS A 239 -15.13 -9.27 3.89
N SER A 240 -16.36 -9.66 4.18
CA SER A 240 -17.48 -8.80 4.57
C SER A 240 -17.57 -8.62 6.08
N ASP A 241 -17.07 -9.59 6.84
CA ASP A 241 -17.01 -9.53 8.30
C ASP A 241 -15.63 -9.93 8.79
N ILE A 242 -14.80 -8.92 9.03
CA ILE A 242 -13.46 -9.10 9.61
C ILE A 242 -13.49 -9.19 11.13
N THR A 243 -14.67 -9.12 11.77
CA THR A 243 -14.86 -9.10 13.22
C THR A 243 -15.45 -10.38 13.79
N ALA A 244 -15.81 -11.36 12.93
CA ALA A 244 -16.72 -12.46 13.20
C ALA A 244 -16.53 -13.13 14.58
N SER A 245 -17.32 -12.67 15.56
CA SER A 245 -17.30 -13.16 16.94
C SER A 245 -18.44 -14.16 17.18
N ALA A 246 -18.06 -15.44 17.28
CA ALA A 246 -18.73 -16.58 17.92
C ALA A 246 -18.22 -17.92 17.33
N GLN A 247 -17.70 -17.90 16.09
CA GLN A 247 -17.44 -19.11 15.28
C GLN A 247 -15.97 -19.33 14.90
N GLY A 248 -15.06 -18.41 15.23
CA GLY A 248 -13.62 -18.54 14.96
C GLY A 248 -13.07 -17.40 14.10
N ALA A 249 -11.91 -17.63 13.47
CA ALA A 249 -11.30 -16.65 12.58
C ALA A 249 -12.19 -16.35 11.36
N PRO A 250 -12.21 -15.11 10.85
CA PRO A 250 -13.03 -14.72 9.71
C PRO A 250 -12.61 -15.50 8.46
N THR A 251 -13.60 -15.95 7.71
CA THR A 251 -13.41 -16.62 6.42
C THR A 251 -13.43 -15.59 5.29
N LEU A 252 -12.58 -15.78 4.29
CA LEU A 252 -12.68 -15.02 3.05
C LEU A 252 -13.98 -15.38 2.33
N ASP A 253 -14.72 -14.36 1.88
CA ASP A 253 -15.95 -14.60 1.12
C ASP A 253 -15.62 -15.09 -0.29
N MET A 254 -14.63 -14.45 -0.91
CA MET A 254 -14.18 -14.73 -2.28
C MET A 254 -12.67 -14.52 -2.41
N VAL A 255 -12.06 -15.32 -3.27
CA VAL A 255 -10.66 -15.18 -3.73
C VAL A 255 -10.68 -15.22 -5.25
N TRP A 256 -9.99 -14.27 -5.89
CA TRP A 256 -9.94 -14.14 -7.34
C TRP A 256 -8.52 -14.33 -7.86
N GLU A 257 -8.40 -15.09 -8.94
CA GLU A 257 -7.17 -15.20 -9.73
C GLU A 257 -6.94 -13.90 -10.53
N ASP A 258 -6.30 -12.92 -9.90
CA ASP A 258 -6.01 -11.63 -10.54
C ASP A 258 -4.87 -11.74 -11.58
N LEU A 259 -3.94 -12.68 -11.39
CA LEU A 259 -2.80 -12.94 -12.27
C LEU A 259 -2.31 -14.39 -12.13
N ASP A 260 -1.90 -14.98 -13.26
CA ASP A 260 -1.22 -16.28 -13.33
C ASP A 260 0.22 -16.07 -13.84
N PRO A 261 1.19 -15.73 -12.97
CA PRO A 261 2.56 -15.46 -13.38
C PRO A 261 3.33 -16.77 -13.63
N PRO A 262 4.25 -16.80 -14.61
CA PRO A 262 5.18 -17.92 -14.77
C PRO A 262 5.96 -18.21 -13.48
N PHE A 263 6.25 -19.49 -13.20
CA PHE A 263 6.99 -19.92 -12.00
C PHE A 263 8.36 -19.24 -11.82
N SER A 264 8.99 -18.81 -12.91
CA SER A 264 10.27 -18.07 -12.87
C SER A 264 10.17 -16.67 -12.25
N TRP A 265 8.96 -16.14 -12.05
CA TRP A 265 8.72 -14.81 -11.51
C TRP A 265 8.57 -14.90 -10.00
N VAL A 266 9.48 -14.29 -9.28
CA VAL A 266 9.48 -14.24 -7.82
C VAL A 266 8.66 -13.01 -7.38
N PRO A 267 7.56 -13.17 -6.63
CA PRO A 267 6.75 -12.05 -6.18
C PRO A 267 7.46 -11.22 -5.10
N LEU A 268 7.40 -9.89 -5.22
CA LEU A 268 8.01 -8.95 -4.28
C LEU A 268 6.97 -8.25 -3.41
N LYS A 269 6.06 -7.48 -4.04
CA LYS A 269 5.07 -6.64 -3.34
C LYS A 269 3.80 -6.53 -4.16
N SER A 270 2.68 -6.30 -3.49
CA SER A 270 1.39 -6.10 -4.12
C SER A 270 0.71 -4.87 -3.55
N HIS A 271 0.08 -4.08 -4.42
CA HIS A 271 -0.66 -2.88 -4.06
C HIS A 271 -2.03 -2.93 -4.73
N LEU A 272 -3.06 -2.53 -3.98
CA LEU A 272 -4.41 -2.35 -4.46
C LEU A 272 -4.73 -0.86 -4.46
N VAL A 273 -5.20 -0.33 -5.58
CA VAL A 273 -5.56 1.08 -5.72
C VAL A 273 -6.99 1.20 -6.20
N TYR A 274 -7.83 1.91 -5.44
CA TYR A 274 -9.18 2.24 -5.87
C TYR A 274 -9.17 3.43 -6.82
N LEU A 275 -9.75 3.22 -8.00
CA LEU A 275 -9.85 4.24 -9.04
C LEU A 275 -11.20 4.97 -9.04
N GLY A 276 -12.15 4.56 -8.19
CA GLY A 276 -13.50 5.10 -8.21
C GLY A 276 -14.42 4.31 -9.14
N ALA A 277 -15.74 4.48 -8.93
CA ALA A 277 -16.78 3.82 -9.73
C ALA A 277 -16.60 2.29 -9.84
N ASN A 278 -16.28 1.63 -8.71
CA ASN A 278 -16.03 0.19 -8.63
C ASN A 278 -14.85 -0.33 -9.46
N GLN A 279 -13.97 0.54 -9.95
CA GLN A 279 -12.79 0.12 -10.68
C GLN A 279 -11.55 0.23 -9.80
N PHE A 280 -10.67 -0.72 -9.98
CA PHE A 280 -9.50 -0.95 -9.16
C PHE A 280 -8.31 -1.24 -10.05
N CYS A 281 -7.13 -0.99 -9.52
CA CYS A 281 -5.89 -1.44 -10.10
C CYS A 281 -5.16 -2.32 -9.08
N VAL A 282 -4.80 -3.52 -9.51
CA VAL A 282 -3.83 -4.36 -8.81
C VAL A 282 -2.47 -4.17 -9.46
N ALA A 283 -1.47 -3.81 -8.66
CA ALA A 283 -0.08 -3.73 -9.09
C ALA A 283 0.75 -4.78 -8.34
N LYS A 284 1.24 -5.79 -9.05
CA LYS A 284 2.12 -6.84 -8.49
C LYS A 284 3.53 -6.69 -9.04
N PHE A 285 4.49 -6.59 -8.13
CA PHE A 285 5.91 -6.46 -8.41
C PHE A 285 6.56 -7.83 -8.41
N PHE A 286 7.43 -8.07 -9.38
CA PHE A 286 8.16 -9.31 -9.54
C PHE A 286 9.63 -9.05 -9.82
N GLU A 287 10.46 -10.04 -9.51
CA GLU A 287 11.79 -10.18 -10.06
C GLU A 287 11.94 -11.51 -10.79
N ARG A 288 12.80 -11.52 -11.82
CA ARG A 288 13.18 -12.72 -12.54
C ARG A 288 14.69 -12.71 -12.71
N VAL A 289 15.32 -13.85 -12.41
CA VAL A 289 16.73 -14.08 -12.75
C VAL A 289 16.80 -14.66 -14.15
N PHE A 290 17.61 -14.07 -15.01
CA PHE A 290 17.90 -14.61 -16.33
C PHE A 290 19.41 -14.56 -16.59
N ASN A 291 19.88 -15.44 -17.46
CA ASN A 291 21.29 -15.55 -17.78
C ASN A 291 21.59 -14.74 -19.06
N ALA A 292 22.37 -13.67 -18.91
CA ALA A 292 22.91 -12.94 -20.05
C ALA A 292 24.20 -13.62 -20.51
N VAL A 293 24.29 -13.92 -21.80
CA VAL A 293 25.51 -14.49 -22.41
C VAL A 293 26.31 -13.35 -23.03
N SER A 294 27.50 -13.10 -22.49
CA SER A 294 28.49 -12.19 -23.08
C SER A 294 29.83 -12.92 -23.12
N ASP A 295 30.49 -12.95 -24.27
CA ASP A 295 31.85 -13.48 -24.44
C ASP A 295 32.11 -14.85 -23.77
N GLN A 296 31.18 -15.79 -23.96
CA GLN A 296 31.22 -17.17 -23.42
C GLN A 296 31.13 -17.28 -21.88
N VAL A 297 30.84 -16.17 -21.18
CA VAL A 297 30.54 -16.15 -19.75
C VAL A 297 29.04 -15.94 -19.55
N CYS A 298 28.45 -16.77 -18.68
CA CYS A 298 27.05 -16.70 -18.30
C CYS A 298 26.95 -15.88 -17.00
N ILE A 299 26.41 -14.66 -17.09
CA ILE A 299 26.26 -13.77 -15.93
C ILE A 299 24.77 -13.71 -15.55
N PRO A 300 24.40 -14.07 -14.31
CA PRO A 300 23.02 -13.93 -13.86
C PRO A 300 22.68 -12.44 -13.71
N GLN A 301 21.57 -12.05 -14.35
CA GLN A 301 21.01 -10.71 -14.30
C GLN A 301 19.64 -10.77 -13.62
N ILE A 302 19.32 -9.73 -12.84
CA ILE A 302 18.02 -9.60 -12.17
C ILE A 302 17.21 -8.57 -12.94
N GLU A 303 16.08 -9.01 -13.47
CA GLU A 303 15.08 -8.15 -14.08
C GLU A 303 13.98 -7.88 -13.07
N ARG A 304 13.59 -6.62 -12.88
CA ARG A 304 12.43 -6.25 -12.05
C ARG A 304 11.38 -5.53 -12.86
N PHE A 305 10.13 -5.85 -12.56
CA PHE A 305 8.99 -5.29 -13.27
C PHE A 305 7.73 -5.32 -12.42
N VAL A 306 6.74 -4.56 -12.86
CA VAL A 306 5.43 -4.47 -12.23
C VAL A 306 4.35 -4.75 -13.26
N VAL A 307 3.40 -5.58 -12.85
CA VAL A 307 2.22 -5.97 -13.61
C VAL A 307 1.04 -5.18 -13.06
N PHE A 308 0.51 -4.27 -13.86
CA PHE A 308 -0.71 -3.51 -13.57
C PHE A 308 -1.90 -4.20 -14.23
N THR A 309 -2.91 -4.55 -13.45
CA THR A 309 -4.16 -5.15 -13.94
C THR A 309 -5.33 -4.27 -13.54
N GLY A 310 -6.09 -3.81 -14.54
CA GLY A 310 -7.36 -3.11 -14.32
C GLY A 310 -8.48 -4.10 -13.98
N LEU A 311 -9.20 -3.86 -12.90
CA LEU A 311 -10.28 -4.70 -12.41
C LEU A 311 -11.54 -3.87 -12.17
N GLU A 312 -12.71 -4.45 -12.40
CA GLU A 312 -14.00 -3.82 -12.10
C GLU A 312 -14.85 -4.76 -11.26
N LEU A 313 -15.25 -4.31 -10.07
CA LEU A 313 -16.11 -5.05 -9.16
C LEU A 313 -17.57 -4.86 -9.57
N LYS A 314 -18.27 -5.98 -9.85
CA LYS A 314 -19.68 -5.97 -10.23
C LYS A 314 -20.47 -6.97 -9.39
N PRO A 315 -21.75 -6.70 -9.12
CA PRO A 315 -22.67 -7.75 -8.72
C PRO A 315 -22.73 -8.82 -9.81
N THR A 316 -22.86 -10.08 -9.40
CA THR A 316 -23.20 -11.17 -10.31
C THR A 316 -24.58 -10.95 -10.95
N THR A 317 -24.88 -11.68 -12.04
CA THR A 317 -26.17 -11.56 -12.75
C THR A 317 -27.38 -11.86 -11.89
N ASP A 318 -27.23 -12.72 -10.88
CA ASP A 318 -28.25 -13.03 -9.88
C ASP A 318 -28.24 -12.07 -8.67
N GLN A 319 -27.32 -11.09 -8.64
CA GLN A 319 -27.11 -10.09 -7.58
C GLN A 319 -26.82 -10.66 -6.19
N ARG A 320 -26.46 -11.95 -6.10
CA ARG A 320 -26.20 -12.63 -4.82
C ARG A 320 -24.74 -12.62 -4.41
N ALA A 321 -23.82 -12.32 -5.32
CA ALA A 321 -22.40 -12.32 -5.07
C ALA A 321 -21.69 -11.16 -5.79
N LEU A 322 -20.41 -10.99 -5.46
CA LEU A 322 -19.51 -10.05 -6.13
C LEU A 322 -18.62 -10.81 -7.11
N ALA A 323 -18.46 -10.26 -8.31
CA ALA A 323 -17.56 -10.75 -9.34
C ALA A 323 -16.52 -9.68 -9.69
N MET A 324 -15.27 -10.11 -9.84
CA MET A 324 -14.18 -9.24 -10.29
C MET A 324 -13.96 -9.42 -11.79
N LEU A 325 -14.30 -8.42 -12.58
CA LEU A 325 -14.06 -8.42 -14.02
C LEU A 325 -12.64 -7.97 -14.30
N LYS A 326 -11.83 -8.83 -14.92
CA LYS A 326 -10.49 -8.49 -15.38
C LYS A 326 -10.53 -7.76 -16.73
N HIS A 327 -9.90 -6.59 -16.79
CA HIS A 327 -9.69 -5.83 -18.02
C HIS A 327 -8.28 -6.08 -18.57
N ARG A 328 -7.51 -5.01 -18.85
CA ARG A 328 -6.19 -5.12 -19.46
C ARG A 328 -5.10 -5.25 -18.41
N THR A 329 -4.03 -5.90 -18.82
CA THR A 329 -2.80 -6.04 -18.03
C THR A 329 -1.64 -5.38 -18.77
N ARG A 330 -0.85 -4.58 -18.06
CA ARG A 330 0.34 -3.89 -18.58
C ARG A 330 1.55 -4.18 -17.73
N VAL A 331 2.71 -4.31 -18.39
CA VAL A 331 3.99 -4.57 -17.72
C VAL A 331 4.94 -3.41 -17.93
N TYR A 332 5.50 -2.93 -16.82
CA TYR A 332 6.56 -1.92 -16.82
C TYR A 332 7.81 -2.47 -16.16
N ARG A 333 8.94 -2.39 -16.86
CA ARG A 333 10.26 -2.78 -16.36
C ARG A 333 10.99 -1.61 -15.73
N PHE A 334 11.81 -1.89 -14.73
CA PHE A 334 12.64 -0.89 -14.08
C PHE A 334 13.91 -1.50 -13.51
N GLU A 335 14.90 -0.65 -13.26
CA GLU A 335 16.22 -1.05 -12.73
C GLU A 335 16.32 -0.87 -11.20
N GLY A 336 15.23 -0.45 -10.56
CA GLY A 336 15.13 -0.27 -9.12
C GLY A 336 15.44 -1.52 -8.32
N ILE A 337 15.82 -1.31 -7.05
CA ILE A 337 16.47 -2.32 -6.23
C ILE A 337 15.64 -2.67 -5.01
N THR A 338 15.05 -1.66 -4.35
CA THR A 338 14.63 -1.82 -2.94
C THR A 338 13.27 -1.27 -2.59
N THR A 339 12.80 -0.19 -3.22
CA THR A 339 11.57 0.50 -2.80
C THR A 339 10.61 0.61 -3.96
N CYS A 340 9.41 0.05 -3.79
CA CYS A 340 8.32 0.16 -4.75
C CYS A 340 6.98 0.53 -4.09
N TRP A 341 6.31 1.49 -4.71
CA TRP A 341 5.06 2.06 -4.23
C TRP A 341 4.11 2.42 -5.37
N VAL A 342 2.81 2.13 -5.21
CA VAL A 342 1.75 2.44 -6.19
C VAL A 342 0.52 2.99 -5.48
N PHE A 343 -0.09 4.03 -6.06
CA PHE A 343 -1.30 4.70 -5.52
C PHE A 343 -2.09 5.52 -6.54
#